data_AF-A0A2L0B772-F1
#
_entry.id   AF-A0A2L0B772-F1
#
_cell.length_a   1.000
_cell.length_b   1.000
_cell.length_c   1.000
_cell.angle_alpha   90.00
_cell.angle_beta   90.00
_cell.angle_gamma   90.00
#
_symmetry.space_group_name_H-M   'P 1'
#
loop_
_entity.id
_entity.type
_entity.pdbx_description
1 polymer ?
#
loop_
_entity_poly.entity_id
_entity_poly.type
_entity_poly.pdbx_seq_one_letter_code
_entity_poly.pdbx_strand_id
1 'polypeptide(L)'
;VEGGVKFEFKELSMPKDCFSQSNDNNEDNELNEIEDNYESDTEETKNVLQSCFKSMVETLSKQAPETITQVQMLVKELRRITLLWDELWLGTLAQYHSEIIQRQHQLEVEIEKVNDNSHLDKDEKISLITEKYRIIMKPIIFVLEQLQSVTSVEPETPHEKQFQERYSDIIKEVLEKLKNPDHPDKPQESWQPLKLLQSKFQQKAHKRIAYSLKMQDISPLLASMKDTVIAMPGLTTVKTQVTISNVSNHVSILPTKTKPKKLVFHGSDGQTYTYLFKGLEDLHLDERIMQFLSIANTMMAQGSDESSHNLYRARHYSVIPLGPRSGLISWVDGTTPVFALYKRWQQREAAKANIRSNSNPNIGVLRPSELFYNKLNPLLQEHGVKNPENRKEWPLAILKQVLTELMAETPNDLLAKELWCHSISAGEWWRIVRNYSYSVAVMSTLGYIIGLGDRHLDNVLVDLTSGEV
;
A
#
# COMPACT_ATOMS: atom_id res chain seq x y z
N VAL A 1 -21.70 -5.46 -26.32
CA VAL A 1 -21.89 -4.00 -26.15
C VAL A 1 -20.52 -3.39 -26.05
N GLU A 2 -20.02 -2.89 -27.17
CA GLU A 2 -18.78 -2.14 -27.29
C GLU A 2 -18.98 -0.76 -26.66
N GLY A 3 -18.06 -0.34 -25.80
CA GLY A 3 -18.19 0.90 -25.01
C GLY A 3 -17.48 0.90 -23.66
N GLY A 4 -16.60 -0.06 -23.39
CA GLY A 4 -15.68 -0.01 -22.25
C GLY A 4 -14.27 0.28 -22.76
N VAL A 5 -13.67 1.37 -22.32
CA VAL A 5 -12.26 1.68 -22.56
C VAL A 5 -11.44 0.46 -22.14
N LYS A 6 -10.78 -0.20 -23.10
CA LYS A 6 -9.75 -1.21 -22.82
C LYS A 6 -8.59 -0.50 -22.15
N PHE A 7 -8.66 -0.40 -20.83
CA PHE A 7 -7.53 0.00 -20.00
C PHE A 7 -6.57 -1.20 -19.92
N GLU A 8 -5.75 -1.36 -20.96
CA GLU A 8 -4.60 -2.26 -20.92
C GLU A 8 -3.46 -1.53 -20.21
N PHE A 9 -3.22 -1.90 -18.95
CA PHE A 9 -2.08 -1.42 -18.16
C PHE A 9 -0.70 -1.76 -18.76
N LYS A 10 -0.65 -2.38 -19.95
CA LYS A 10 0.57 -2.67 -20.70
C LYS A 10 1.16 -1.44 -21.41
N GLU A 11 0.35 -0.45 -21.79
CA GLU A 11 0.87 0.74 -22.49
C GLU A 11 1.50 1.78 -21.55
N LEU A 12 1.22 1.68 -20.25
CA LEU A 12 2.09 2.21 -19.21
C LEU A 12 3.19 1.17 -18.96
N SER A 13 4.25 1.17 -19.78
CA SER A 13 5.50 0.49 -19.41
C SER A 13 6.14 1.23 -18.24
N MET A 14 5.54 1.08 -17.08
CA MET A 14 6.15 1.44 -15.82
C MET A 14 7.26 0.40 -15.59
N PRO A 15 8.51 0.79 -15.32
CA PRO A 15 9.56 -0.14 -14.93
C PRO A 15 9.03 -1.08 -13.84
N LYS A 16 9.31 -2.38 -13.98
CA LYS A 16 8.68 -3.47 -13.22
C LYS A 16 8.92 -3.45 -11.70
N ASP A 17 9.75 -2.56 -11.15
CA ASP A 17 10.26 -2.71 -9.77
C ASP A 17 10.10 -1.51 -8.82
N CYS A 18 9.16 -0.60 -9.04
CA CYS A 18 9.23 0.68 -8.31
C CYS A 18 8.28 0.84 -7.11
N PHE A 19 7.43 -0.15 -6.80
CA PHE A 19 6.61 -0.16 -5.58
C PHE A 19 6.72 -1.46 -4.77
N SER A 20 7.49 -2.45 -5.23
CA SER A 20 7.93 -3.57 -4.41
C SER A 20 8.87 -3.04 -3.32
N GLN A 21 8.61 -3.41 -2.07
CA GLN A 21 9.53 -3.17 -0.98
C GLN A 21 10.72 -4.12 -1.13
N SER A 22 11.85 -3.64 -1.63
CA SER A 22 13.14 -4.30 -1.43
C SER A 22 13.96 -3.44 -0.46
N ASN A 23 14.18 -4.00 0.72
CA ASN A 23 15.16 -3.50 1.67
C ASN A 23 16.55 -3.60 1.04
N ASP A 24 17.32 -2.51 1.11
CA ASP A 24 18.75 -2.50 0.80
C ASP A 24 19.49 -3.58 1.62
N ASN A 25 19.87 -4.68 0.97
CA ASN A 25 20.99 -5.53 1.36
C ASN A 25 21.63 -6.10 0.08
N ASN A 26 22.81 -5.58 -0.25
CA ASN A 26 23.63 -5.93 -1.42
C ASN A 26 24.25 -7.34 -1.34
N GLU A 27 23.46 -8.41 -1.28
CA GLU A 27 23.95 -9.79 -1.43
C GLU A 27 23.12 -10.70 -2.36
N ASP A 28 22.07 -10.19 -3.05
CA ASP A 28 21.16 -11.04 -3.85
C ASP A 28 21.44 -11.06 -5.38
N ASN A 29 22.67 -10.77 -5.82
CA ASN A 29 22.98 -10.77 -7.27
C ASN A 29 23.10 -12.18 -7.89
N GLU A 30 23.10 -13.26 -7.12
CA GLU A 30 23.20 -14.64 -7.66
C GLU A 30 21.85 -15.39 -7.73
N LEU A 31 20.75 -14.83 -7.21
CA LEU A 31 19.41 -15.43 -7.29
C LEU A 31 18.57 -14.89 -8.46
N ASN A 32 18.96 -13.76 -9.05
CA ASN A 32 18.24 -13.12 -10.15
C ASN A 32 18.38 -13.83 -11.51
N GLU A 33 19.31 -14.78 -11.67
CA GLU A 33 19.44 -15.54 -12.93
C GLU A 33 18.38 -16.67 -13.09
N ILE A 34 17.57 -16.95 -12.06
CA ILE A 34 16.54 -18.01 -12.13
C ILE A 34 15.13 -17.45 -12.45
N GLU A 35 14.88 -16.15 -12.24
CA GLU A 35 13.58 -15.52 -12.52
C GLU A 35 13.37 -15.11 -13.99
N ASP A 36 14.43 -15.01 -14.79
CA ASP A 36 14.34 -14.62 -16.22
C ASP A 36 13.74 -15.71 -17.13
N ASN A 37 13.43 -16.90 -16.60
CA ASN A 37 12.91 -18.02 -17.40
C ASN A 37 11.37 -18.09 -17.51
N TYR A 38 10.63 -17.16 -16.91
CA TYR A 38 9.15 -17.15 -16.96
C TYR A 38 8.53 -16.08 -17.86
N GLU A 39 9.32 -15.30 -18.59
CA GLU A 39 8.82 -14.31 -19.58
C GLU A 39 8.78 -14.83 -21.03
N SER A 40 8.69 -16.14 -21.23
CA SER A 40 8.45 -16.73 -22.55
C SER A 40 6.99 -17.12 -22.81
N ASP A 41 6.02 -16.49 -22.16
CA ASP A 41 4.62 -16.64 -22.57
C ASP A 41 4.40 -15.93 -23.91
N THR A 42 4.54 -16.72 -24.98
CA THR A 42 4.23 -16.35 -26.36
C THR A 42 2.85 -15.69 -26.44
N GLU A 43 2.67 -14.69 -27.32
CA GLU A 43 1.38 -14.01 -27.50
C GLU A 43 0.23 -14.99 -27.79
N GLU A 44 0.54 -16.12 -28.40
CA GLU A 44 -0.40 -17.23 -28.62
C GLU A 44 -0.98 -17.78 -27.31
N THR A 45 -0.16 -18.04 -26.29
CA THR A 45 -0.64 -18.54 -24.98
C THR A 45 -1.58 -17.55 -24.30
N LYS A 46 -1.29 -16.25 -24.40
CA LYS A 46 -2.15 -15.18 -23.87
C LYS A 46 -3.49 -15.12 -24.62
N ASN A 47 -3.46 -15.28 -25.94
CA ASN A 47 -4.66 -15.30 -26.78
C ASN A 47 -5.53 -16.54 -26.49
N VAL A 48 -4.90 -17.70 -26.23
CA VAL A 48 -5.61 -18.94 -25.84
C VAL A 48 -6.31 -18.75 -24.50
N LEU A 49 -5.60 -18.27 -23.46
CA LEU A 49 -6.19 -18.02 -22.15
C LEU A 49 -7.34 -17.01 -22.21
N GLN A 50 -7.18 -15.92 -22.98
CA GLN A 50 -8.24 -14.93 -23.16
C GLN A 50 -9.49 -15.54 -23.84
N SER A 51 -9.30 -16.40 -24.82
CA SER A 51 -10.40 -17.13 -25.48
C SER A 51 -11.13 -18.06 -24.51
N CYS A 52 -10.38 -18.81 -23.69
CA CYS A 52 -10.94 -19.67 -22.65
C CYS A 52 -11.77 -18.87 -21.63
N PHE A 53 -11.22 -17.78 -21.09
CA PHE A 53 -11.96 -16.93 -20.15
C PHE A 53 -13.22 -16.34 -20.75
N LYS A 54 -13.17 -15.89 -22.01
CA LYS A 54 -14.35 -15.39 -22.72
C LYS A 54 -15.43 -16.47 -22.83
N SER A 55 -15.05 -17.69 -23.21
CA SER A 55 -15.99 -18.83 -23.30
C SER A 55 -16.61 -19.20 -21.93
N MET A 56 -15.82 -19.15 -20.86
CA MET A 56 -16.32 -19.36 -19.49
C MET A 56 -17.33 -18.29 -19.09
N VAL A 57 -17.02 -17.01 -19.33
CA VAL A 57 -17.92 -15.90 -19.04
C VAL A 57 -19.20 -16.00 -19.87
N GLU A 58 -19.12 -16.38 -21.14
CA GLU A 58 -20.30 -16.60 -21.99
C GLU A 58 -21.18 -17.74 -21.47
N THR A 59 -20.57 -18.84 -21.00
CA THR A 59 -21.30 -19.98 -20.41
C THR A 59 -22.00 -19.59 -19.12
N LEU A 60 -21.28 -18.92 -18.22
CA LEU A 60 -21.83 -18.44 -16.95
C LEU A 60 -22.91 -17.37 -17.15
N SER A 61 -22.75 -16.49 -18.16
CA SER A 61 -23.75 -15.48 -18.50
C SER A 61 -25.05 -16.09 -19.02
N LYS A 62 -25.00 -17.27 -19.67
CA LYS A 62 -26.22 -18.00 -20.06
C LYS A 62 -26.96 -18.61 -18.87
N GLN A 63 -26.23 -18.98 -17.81
CA GLN A 63 -26.81 -19.59 -16.60
C GLN A 63 -27.32 -18.55 -15.60
N ALA A 64 -26.55 -17.48 -15.37
CA ALA A 64 -26.84 -16.43 -14.39
C ALA A 64 -26.51 -15.04 -14.97
N PRO A 65 -27.30 -14.55 -15.97
CA PRO A 65 -27.00 -13.30 -16.67
C PRO A 65 -26.97 -12.09 -15.74
N GLU A 66 -27.89 -12.04 -14.79
CA GLU A 66 -27.99 -10.95 -13.82
C GLU A 66 -26.76 -10.89 -12.91
N THR A 67 -26.36 -12.02 -12.32
CA THR A 67 -25.18 -12.11 -11.45
C THR A 67 -23.91 -11.69 -12.18
N ILE A 68 -23.69 -12.17 -13.40
CA ILE A 68 -22.49 -11.81 -14.16
C ILE A 68 -22.48 -10.32 -14.49
N THR A 69 -23.61 -9.74 -14.89
CA THR A 69 -23.71 -8.31 -15.19
C THR A 69 -23.43 -7.47 -13.94
N GLN A 70 -24.01 -7.82 -12.80
CA GLN A 70 -23.79 -7.12 -11.53
C GLN A 70 -22.33 -7.24 -11.05
N VAL A 71 -21.71 -8.42 -11.16
CA VAL A 71 -20.30 -8.63 -10.81
C VAL A 71 -19.37 -7.84 -11.74
N GLN A 72 -19.62 -7.82 -13.05
CA GLN A 72 -18.84 -7.01 -13.99
C GLN A 72 -18.91 -5.51 -13.64
N MET A 73 -20.10 -5.02 -13.28
CA MET A 73 -20.28 -3.65 -12.83
C MET A 73 -19.53 -3.37 -11.53
N LEU A 74 -19.64 -4.25 -10.54
CA LEU A 74 -18.92 -4.16 -9.26
C LEU A 74 -17.40 -4.09 -9.49
N VAL A 75 -16.84 -4.99 -10.29
CA VAL A 75 -15.40 -5.02 -10.57
C VAL A 75 -14.95 -3.80 -11.36
N LYS A 76 -15.75 -3.33 -12.34
CA LYS A 76 -15.47 -2.10 -13.09
C LYS A 76 -15.36 -0.90 -12.14
N GLU A 77 -16.34 -0.73 -11.25
CA GLU A 77 -16.37 0.39 -10.33
C GLU A 77 -15.30 0.29 -9.23
N LEU A 78 -15.03 -0.91 -8.71
CA LEU A 78 -13.90 -1.13 -7.79
C LEU A 78 -12.58 -0.74 -8.45
N ARG A 79 -12.36 -1.14 -9.72
CA ARG A 79 -11.18 -0.73 -10.47
C ARG A 79 -11.09 0.79 -10.64
N ARG A 80 -12.22 1.48 -10.91
CA ARG A 80 -12.27 2.94 -11.00
C ARG A 80 -11.85 3.63 -9.70
N ILE A 81 -12.36 3.18 -8.54
CA ILE A 81 -12.05 3.80 -7.25
C ILE A 81 -10.67 3.41 -6.69
N THR A 82 -9.93 2.50 -7.36
CA THR A 82 -8.58 2.07 -6.94
C THR A 82 -7.68 3.27 -6.75
N LEU A 83 -7.60 4.10 -7.79
CA LEU A 83 -6.73 5.25 -7.87
C LEU A 83 -7.52 6.41 -8.47
N LEU A 84 -7.84 7.39 -7.63
CA LEU A 84 -8.56 8.59 -8.08
C LEU A 84 -7.64 9.47 -8.93
N TRP A 85 -8.21 10.33 -9.78
CA TRP A 85 -7.41 11.16 -10.69
C TRP A 85 -6.37 12.05 -9.98
N ASP A 86 -6.71 12.64 -8.84
CA ASP A 86 -5.76 13.42 -8.04
C ASP A 86 -4.68 12.56 -7.38
N GLU A 87 -5.00 11.33 -6.97
CA GLU A 87 -4.03 10.35 -6.49
C GLU A 87 -3.08 9.91 -7.61
N LEU A 88 -3.59 9.69 -8.82
CA LEU A 88 -2.83 9.34 -10.02
C LEU A 88 -1.83 10.44 -10.40
N TRP A 89 -2.27 11.70 -10.41
CA TRP A 89 -1.39 12.85 -10.67
C TRP A 89 -0.32 12.98 -9.59
N LEU A 90 -0.70 12.92 -8.31
CA LEU A 90 0.25 13.03 -7.21
C LEU A 90 1.26 11.88 -7.19
N GLY A 91 0.81 10.65 -7.43
CA GLY A 91 1.63 9.45 -7.48
C GLY A 91 2.65 9.51 -8.60
N THR A 92 2.21 9.85 -9.82
CA THR A 92 3.10 9.96 -10.97
C THR A 92 4.11 11.10 -10.78
N LEU A 93 3.70 12.28 -10.30
CA LEU A 93 4.63 13.38 -10.04
C LEU A 93 5.65 13.05 -8.95
N ALA A 94 5.28 12.26 -7.95
CA ALA A 94 6.21 11.80 -6.91
C ALA A 94 7.22 10.78 -7.46
N GLN A 95 6.77 9.87 -8.32
CA GLN A 95 7.62 8.84 -8.93
C GLN A 95 8.68 9.45 -9.85
N TYR A 96 8.28 10.37 -10.74
CA TYR A 96 9.19 11.00 -11.69
C TYR A 96 9.99 12.16 -11.06
N HIS A 97 9.86 12.42 -9.76
CA HIS A 97 10.50 13.58 -9.11
C HIS A 97 12.02 13.55 -9.23
N SER A 98 12.66 12.42 -8.91
CA SER A 98 14.11 12.27 -9.01
C SER A 98 14.60 12.40 -10.46
N GLU A 99 13.85 11.82 -11.40
CA GLU A 99 14.15 11.87 -12.83
C GLU A 99 14.03 13.29 -13.41
N ILE A 100 13.04 14.05 -12.93
CA ILE A 100 12.87 15.47 -13.24
C ILE A 100 14.08 16.27 -12.75
N ILE A 101 14.51 16.07 -11.50
CA ILE A 101 15.68 16.77 -10.93
C ILE A 101 16.94 16.44 -11.73
N GLN A 102 17.15 15.16 -12.06
CA GLN A 102 18.31 14.73 -12.84
C GLN A 102 18.34 15.40 -14.22
N ARG A 103 17.19 15.47 -14.91
CA ARG A 103 17.09 16.14 -16.22
C ARG A 103 17.26 17.65 -16.14
N GLN A 104 16.78 18.29 -15.07
CA GLN A 104 17.03 19.71 -14.82
C GLN A 104 18.52 19.98 -14.71
N HIS A 105 19.24 19.18 -13.91
CA HIS A 105 20.69 19.33 -13.76
C HIS A 105 21.44 19.06 -15.09
N GLN A 106 21.04 18.04 -15.84
CA GLN A 106 21.60 17.76 -17.15
C GLN A 106 21.42 18.94 -18.12
N LEU A 107 20.25 19.56 -18.10
CA LEU A 107 19.96 20.72 -18.93
C LEU A 107 20.78 21.95 -18.51
N GLU A 108 20.95 22.20 -17.21
CA GLU A 108 21.82 23.29 -16.69
C GLU A 108 23.26 23.15 -17.22
N VAL A 109 23.82 21.94 -17.16
CA VAL A 109 25.17 21.65 -17.68
C VAL A 109 25.27 21.84 -19.19
N GLU A 110 24.26 21.45 -19.96
CA GLU A 110 24.25 21.66 -21.41
C GLU A 110 24.09 23.14 -21.79
N ILE A 111 23.33 23.91 -21.01
CA ILE A 111 23.20 25.37 -21.18
C ILE A 111 24.53 26.07 -20.94
N GLU A 112 25.27 25.71 -19.88
CA GLU A 112 26.61 26.25 -19.63
C GLU A 112 27.55 25.99 -20.81
N LYS A 113 27.59 24.76 -21.33
CA LYS A 113 28.44 24.43 -22.50
C LYS A 113 28.09 25.23 -23.75
N VAL A 114 26.81 25.49 -24.00
CA VAL A 114 26.36 26.30 -25.15
C VAL A 114 26.73 27.77 -24.94
N ASN A 115 26.64 28.27 -23.70
CA ASN A 115 27.00 29.64 -23.36
C ASN A 115 28.51 29.90 -23.43
N ASP A 116 29.34 28.94 -23.00
CA ASP A 116 30.80 29.02 -23.03
C ASP A 116 31.40 28.97 -24.44
N ASN A 117 30.64 28.52 -25.43
CA ASN A 117 31.12 28.48 -26.81
C ASN A 117 31.19 29.88 -27.41
N SER A 118 32.41 30.34 -27.70
CA SER A 118 32.70 31.65 -28.30
C SER A 118 32.40 31.75 -29.80
N HIS A 119 32.09 30.64 -30.48
CA HIS A 119 31.82 30.61 -31.92
C HIS A 119 30.35 30.75 -32.32
N LEU A 120 29.43 30.76 -31.35
CA LEU A 120 27.99 30.85 -31.60
C LEU A 120 27.48 32.26 -31.35
N ASP A 121 26.63 32.75 -32.25
CA ASP A 121 25.91 34.00 -32.04
C ASP A 121 24.80 33.86 -30.99
N LYS A 122 24.30 34.97 -30.44
CA LYS A 122 23.26 34.97 -29.40
C LYS A 122 21.97 34.26 -29.87
N ASP A 123 21.57 34.48 -31.11
CA ASP A 123 20.36 33.86 -31.67
C ASP A 123 20.55 32.36 -31.90
N GLU A 124 21.75 31.93 -32.29
CA GLU A 124 22.10 30.51 -32.44
C GLU A 124 22.14 29.80 -31.08
N LYS A 125 22.67 30.47 -30.04
CA LYS A 125 22.67 29.95 -28.67
C LYS A 125 21.26 29.72 -28.15
N ILE A 126 20.35 30.69 -28.33
CA ILE A 126 18.95 30.57 -27.90
C ILE A 126 18.23 29.41 -28.63
N SER A 127 18.44 29.28 -29.94
CA SER A 127 17.88 28.19 -30.73
C SER A 127 18.38 26.82 -30.27
N LEU A 128 19.69 26.68 -30.05
CA LEU A 128 20.31 25.45 -29.55
C LEU A 128 19.83 25.07 -28.14
N ILE A 129 19.72 26.04 -27.23
CA ILE A 129 19.20 25.83 -25.88
C ILE A 129 17.75 25.34 -25.94
N THR A 130 16.92 25.93 -26.81
CA THR A 130 15.52 25.54 -26.99
C THR A 130 15.39 24.11 -27.50
N GLU A 131 16.19 23.73 -28.49
CA GLU A 131 16.16 22.36 -29.02
C GLU A 131 16.69 21.35 -28.00
N LYS A 132 17.73 21.69 -27.24
CA LYS A 132 18.26 20.86 -26.15
C LYS A 132 17.23 20.68 -25.02
N TYR A 133 16.55 21.74 -24.62
CA TYR A 133 15.43 21.69 -23.67
C TYR A 133 14.37 20.70 -24.16
N ARG A 134 13.94 20.85 -25.42
CA ARG A 134 12.91 20.00 -26.01
C ARG A 134 13.31 18.53 -26.01
N ILE A 135 14.54 18.20 -26.40
CA ILE A 135 15.03 16.82 -26.45
C ILE A 135 15.08 16.20 -25.05
N ILE A 136 15.67 16.90 -24.08
CA ILE A 136 15.86 16.39 -22.71
C ILE A 136 14.50 16.23 -22.01
N MET A 137 13.59 17.19 -22.15
CA MET A 137 12.32 17.21 -21.41
C MET A 137 11.18 16.43 -22.08
N LYS A 138 11.30 16.08 -23.37
CA LYS A 138 10.27 15.34 -24.12
C LYS A 138 9.74 14.08 -23.42
N PRO A 139 10.57 13.21 -22.80
CA PRO A 139 10.05 12.03 -22.10
C PRO A 139 9.11 12.38 -20.94
N ILE A 140 9.45 13.40 -20.14
CA ILE A 140 8.62 13.82 -19.01
C ILE A 140 7.33 14.47 -19.51
N ILE A 141 7.43 15.35 -20.51
CA ILE A 141 6.25 15.99 -21.11
C ILE A 141 5.30 14.93 -21.66
N PHE A 142 5.84 13.92 -22.37
CA PHE A 142 5.04 12.82 -22.90
C PHE A 142 4.28 12.08 -21.79
N VAL A 143 4.91 11.76 -20.66
CA VAL A 143 4.23 11.14 -19.51
C VAL A 143 3.09 12.02 -19.00
N LEU A 144 3.32 13.32 -18.83
CA LEU A 144 2.29 14.24 -18.34
C LEU A 144 1.14 14.44 -19.35
N GLU A 145 1.43 14.41 -20.65
CA GLU A 145 0.41 14.41 -21.70
C GLU A 145 -0.45 13.14 -21.68
N GLN A 146 0.17 11.98 -21.40
CA GLN A 146 -0.59 10.73 -21.20
C GLN A 146 -1.47 10.80 -19.94
N LEU A 147 -1.00 11.40 -18.85
CA LEU A 147 -1.85 11.63 -17.67
C LEU A 147 -3.02 12.58 -18.00
N GLN A 148 -2.75 13.62 -18.78
CA GLN A 148 -3.79 14.56 -19.21
C GLN A 148 -4.81 13.85 -20.10
N SER A 149 -4.39 13.01 -21.05
CA SER A 149 -5.30 12.28 -21.93
C SER A 149 -6.26 11.41 -21.11
N VAL A 150 -5.74 10.70 -20.10
CA VAL A 150 -6.55 9.88 -19.18
C VAL A 150 -7.52 10.71 -18.33
N THR A 151 -7.09 11.86 -17.83
CA THR A 151 -7.89 12.68 -16.90
C THR A 151 -8.77 13.73 -17.59
N SER A 152 -8.72 13.80 -18.92
CA SER A 152 -9.55 14.69 -19.76
C SER A 152 -10.75 13.98 -20.41
N VAL A 153 -10.89 12.66 -20.21
CA VAL A 153 -12.05 11.87 -20.64
C VAL A 153 -13.33 12.37 -19.96
N GLU A 154 -14.50 12.15 -20.57
CA GLU A 154 -15.79 12.52 -19.99
C GLU A 154 -15.91 11.97 -18.55
N PRO A 155 -16.22 12.82 -17.56
CA PRO A 155 -16.30 12.41 -16.17
C PRO A 155 -17.57 11.58 -15.93
N GLU A 156 -17.42 10.38 -15.37
CA GLU A 156 -18.53 9.50 -14.99
C GLU A 156 -18.98 9.71 -13.54
N THR A 157 -18.11 10.30 -12.70
CA THR A 157 -18.37 10.49 -11.27
C THR A 157 -18.35 11.97 -10.85
N PRO A 158 -19.07 12.36 -9.76
CA PRO A 158 -19.00 13.70 -9.22
C PRO A 158 -17.57 14.15 -8.87
N HIS A 159 -16.74 13.24 -8.33
CA HIS A 159 -15.35 13.51 -8.00
C HIS A 159 -14.50 13.80 -9.23
N GLU A 160 -14.66 13.04 -10.31
CA GLU A 160 -14.00 13.26 -11.61
C GLU A 160 -14.39 14.62 -12.20
N LYS A 161 -15.68 14.96 -12.17
CA LYS A 161 -16.17 16.26 -12.64
C LYS A 161 -15.56 17.43 -11.85
N GLN A 162 -15.56 17.35 -10.52
CA GLN A 162 -14.95 18.36 -9.66
C GLN A 162 -13.44 18.49 -9.89
N PHE A 163 -12.75 17.38 -10.20
CA PHE A 163 -11.34 17.42 -10.55
C PHE A 163 -11.12 18.24 -11.83
N GLN A 164 -11.89 17.97 -12.89
CA GLN A 164 -11.75 18.68 -14.16
C GLN A 164 -12.08 20.16 -14.03
N GLU A 165 -13.20 20.51 -13.39
CA GLU A 165 -13.60 21.90 -13.16
C GLU A 165 -12.52 22.71 -12.43
N ARG A 166 -11.73 22.05 -11.56
CA ARG A 166 -10.71 22.72 -10.75
C ARG A 166 -9.32 22.74 -11.37
N TYR A 167 -8.93 21.67 -12.05
CA TYR A 167 -7.53 21.45 -12.45
C TYR A 167 -7.32 21.35 -13.96
N SER A 168 -8.34 21.09 -14.78
CA SER A 168 -8.15 20.83 -16.21
C SER A 168 -7.48 22.00 -16.94
N ASP A 169 -7.96 23.23 -16.71
CA ASP A 169 -7.39 24.42 -17.33
C ASP A 169 -5.98 24.74 -16.81
N ILE A 170 -5.75 24.52 -15.51
CA ILE A 170 -4.43 24.68 -14.89
C ILE A 170 -3.43 23.68 -15.47
N ILE A 171 -3.83 22.41 -15.64
CA ILE A 171 -2.98 21.36 -16.23
C ILE A 171 -2.64 21.71 -17.67
N LYS A 172 -3.62 22.16 -18.47
CA LYS A 172 -3.39 22.62 -19.84
C LYS A 172 -2.39 23.78 -19.89
N GLU A 173 -2.60 24.81 -19.05
CA GLU A 173 -1.70 25.96 -18.98
C GLU A 173 -0.27 25.56 -18.58
N VAL A 174 -0.13 24.66 -17.59
CA VAL A 174 1.17 24.14 -17.16
C VAL A 174 1.83 23.38 -18.30
N LEU A 175 1.12 22.48 -18.99
CA LEU A 175 1.69 21.69 -20.08
C LEU A 175 2.12 22.55 -21.27
N GLU A 176 1.35 23.58 -21.62
CA GLU A 176 1.75 24.52 -22.68
C GLU A 176 3.00 25.31 -22.29
N LYS A 177 3.10 25.77 -21.03
CA LYS A 177 4.32 26.43 -20.51
C LYS A 177 5.52 25.49 -20.43
N LEU A 178 5.31 24.20 -20.17
CA LEU A 178 6.37 23.20 -20.18
C LEU A 178 6.85 22.86 -21.59
N LYS A 179 5.97 22.90 -22.59
CA LYS A 179 6.33 22.69 -24.01
C LYS A 179 7.08 23.87 -24.59
N ASN A 180 6.59 25.08 -24.30
CA ASN A 180 7.09 26.34 -24.83
C ASN A 180 7.49 27.26 -23.67
N PRO A 181 8.66 27.04 -23.05
CA PRO A 181 9.11 27.88 -21.93
C PRO A 181 9.47 29.30 -22.40
N ASP A 182 9.06 30.31 -21.62
CA ASP A 182 9.41 31.71 -21.86
C ASP A 182 10.92 31.98 -21.71
N HIS A 183 11.58 31.23 -20.84
CA HIS A 183 13.02 31.31 -20.55
C HIS A 183 13.67 29.90 -20.59
N PRO A 184 13.97 29.37 -21.79
CA PRO A 184 14.62 28.06 -21.96
C PRO A 184 16.01 27.99 -21.30
N ASP A 185 16.66 29.14 -21.15
CA ASP A 185 17.95 29.36 -20.49
C ASP A 185 17.91 29.14 -18.97
N LYS A 186 16.71 29.07 -18.38
CA LYS A 186 16.50 28.86 -16.94
C LYS A 186 15.59 27.65 -16.67
N PRO A 187 16.19 26.45 -16.51
CA PRO A 187 15.45 25.22 -16.24
C PRO A 187 14.58 25.28 -14.99
N GLN A 188 15.06 25.98 -13.95
CA GLN A 188 14.33 26.11 -12.69
C GLN A 188 13.07 26.96 -12.80
N GLU A 189 13.07 28.03 -13.60
CA GLU A 189 11.92 28.90 -13.82
C GLU A 189 10.87 28.21 -14.70
N SER A 190 11.33 27.54 -15.76
CA SER A 190 10.49 26.77 -16.69
C SER A 190 9.66 25.68 -15.99
N TRP A 191 10.14 25.14 -14.87
CA TRP A 191 9.49 24.05 -14.14
C TRP A 191 8.73 24.49 -12.87
N GLN A 192 8.78 25.77 -12.50
CA GLN A 192 7.98 26.30 -11.38
C GLN A 192 6.48 26.04 -11.52
N PRO A 193 5.86 26.14 -12.71
CA PRO A 193 4.43 25.87 -12.87
C PRO A 193 4.06 24.43 -12.45
N LEU A 194 4.90 23.44 -12.80
CA LEU A 194 4.68 22.06 -12.39
C LEU A 194 4.86 21.87 -10.88
N LYS A 195 5.88 22.51 -10.30
CA LYS A 195 6.12 22.47 -8.84
C LYS A 195 4.93 23.06 -8.08
N LEU A 196 4.35 24.15 -8.57
CA LEU A 196 3.15 24.77 -7.98
C LEU A 196 1.94 23.83 -8.07
N LEU A 197 1.74 23.19 -9.22
CA LEU A 197 0.69 22.18 -9.40
C LEU A 197 0.86 21.00 -8.45
N GLN A 198 2.08 20.47 -8.32
CA GLN A 198 2.41 19.40 -7.38
C GLN A 198 2.11 19.81 -5.93
N SER A 199 2.50 21.03 -5.54
CA SER A 199 2.20 21.57 -4.21
C SER A 199 0.69 21.67 -3.96
N LYS A 200 -0.12 22.04 -4.96
CA LYS A 200 -1.59 22.06 -4.83
C LYS A 200 -2.16 20.66 -4.56
N PHE A 201 -1.68 19.63 -5.28
CA PHE A 201 -2.09 18.24 -5.04
C PHE A 201 -1.64 17.75 -3.65
N GLN A 202 -0.40 18.02 -3.27
CA GLN A 202 0.13 17.66 -1.94
C GLN A 202 -0.67 18.33 -0.82
N GLN A 203 -0.97 19.63 -0.92
CA GLN A 203 -1.75 20.33 0.09
C GLN A 203 -3.15 19.75 0.26
N LYS A 204 -3.81 19.31 -0.82
CA LYS A 204 -5.10 18.61 -0.73
C LYS A 204 -4.93 17.26 -0.03
N ALA A 205 -3.92 16.49 -0.41
CA ALA A 205 -3.69 15.14 0.08
C ALA A 205 -3.35 15.05 1.57
N HIS A 206 -2.81 16.11 2.18
CA HIS A 206 -2.48 16.17 3.62
C HIS A 206 -3.64 16.69 4.49
N LYS A 207 -4.73 17.19 3.89
CA LYS A 207 -5.89 17.64 4.67
C LYS A 207 -6.59 16.44 5.29
N ARG A 208 -7.06 16.58 6.54
CA ARG A 208 -7.81 15.52 7.24
C ARG A 208 -9.02 15.02 6.46
N ILE A 209 -9.66 15.89 5.69
CA ILE A 209 -10.80 15.56 4.82
C ILE A 209 -10.41 14.56 3.72
N ALA A 210 -9.15 14.54 3.27
CA ALA A 210 -8.69 13.61 2.25
C ALA A 210 -8.69 12.14 2.72
N TYR A 211 -8.71 11.89 4.05
CA TYR A 211 -8.78 10.52 4.59
C TYR A 211 -10.21 9.98 4.70
N SER A 212 -11.22 10.78 4.37
CA SER A 212 -12.63 10.37 4.41
C SER A 212 -13.29 10.72 3.09
N LEU A 213 -13.59 9.69 2.31
CA LEU A 213 -14.33 9.79 1.06
C LEU A 213 -15.77 9.34 1.24
N LYS A 214 -16.56 9.71 0.26
CA LYS A 214 -18.00 9.53 0.17
C LYS A 214 -18.25 8.67 -1.06
N MET A 215 -18.85 7.48 -0.90
CA MET A 215 -19.01 6.52 -2.00
C MET A 215 -19.79 7.13 -3.17
N GLN A 216 -20.87 7.86 -2.90
CA GLN A 216 -21.63 8.60 -3.91
C GLN A 216 -20.82 9.61 -4.72
N ASP A 217 -19.73 10.16 -4.15
CA ASP A 217 -18.89 11.13 -4.86
C ASP A 217 -17.91 10.41 -5.81
N ILE A 218 -17.43 9.20 -5.44
CA ILE A 218 -16.41 8.45 -6.17
C ILE A 218 -16.97 7.30 -7.04
N SER A 219 -18.15 6.78 -6.72
CA SER A 219 -18.91 5.80 -7.49
C SER A 219 -20.39 5.83 -7.07
N PRO A 220 -21.22 6.64 -7.76
CA PRO A 220 -22.67 6.66 -7.55
C PRO A 220 -23.32 5.29 -7.75
N LEU A 221 -22.79 4.49 -8.68
CA LEU A 221 -23.28 3.15 -8.96
C LEU A 221 -23.16 2.25 -7.73
N LEU A 222 -21.96 2.14 -7.14
CA LEU A 222 -21.76 1.35 -5.91
C LEU A 222 -22.59 1.88 -4.74
N ALA A 223 -22.71 3.20 -4.58
CA ALA A 223 -23.51 3.80 -3.53
C ALA A 223 -25.03 3.51 -3.67
N SER A 224 -25.49 3.34 -4.91
CA SER A 224 -26.90 3.04 -5.21
C SER A 224 -27.24 1.55 -5.19
N MET A 225 -26.24 0.66 -5.13
CA MET A 225 -26.47 -0.79 -5.10
C MET A 225 -27.27 -1.19 -3.87
N LYS A 226 -28.37 -1.92 -4.11
CA LYS A 226 -29.24 -2.48 -3.09
C LYS A 226 -29.65 -3.89 -3.47
N ASP A 227 -29.67 -4.77 -2.47
CA ASP A 227 -30.15 -6.15 -2.51
C ASP A 227 -29.67 -6.91 -3.75
N THR A 228 -28.35 -6.95 -3.92
CA THR A 228 -27.72 -7.58 -5.08
C THR A 228 -27.73 -9.10 -4.98
N VAL A 229 -27.56 -9.77 -6.12
CA VAL A 229 -27.37 -11.23 -6.18
C VAL A 229 -25.90 -11.65 -6.09
N ILE A 230 -25.00 -10.68 -5.84
CA ILE A 230 -23.55 -10.90 -5.78
C ILE A 230 -23.20 -11.58 -4.46
N ALA A 231 -22.52 -12.73 -4.52
CA ALA A 231 -21.97 -13.38 -3.34
C ALA A 231 -20.93 -12.49 -2.65
N MET A 232 -20.93 -12.46 -1.32
CA MET A 232 -19.95 -11.70 -0.55
C MET A 232 -18.52 -12.21 -0.85
N PRO A 233 -17.57 -11.32 -1.24
CA PRO A 233 -16.23 -11.73 -1.64
C PRO A 233 -15.48 -12.49 -0.54
N GLY A 234 -14.92 -13.66 -0.87
CA GLY A 234 -14.07 -14.41 0.06
C GLY A 234 -14.79 -15.22 1.13
N LEU A 235 -16.14 -15.31 1.10
CA LEU A 235 -16.89 -16.23 1.95
C LEU A 235 -17.17 -17.55 1.21
N THR A 236 -16.34 -18.57 1.42
CA THR A 236 -16.46 -19.89 0.77
C THR A 236 -17.14 -20.95 1.63
N THR A 237 -17.29 -20.73 2.94
CA THR A 237 -17.60 -21.79 3.92
C THR A 237 -18.97 -21.69 4.60
N VAL A 238 -19.80 -20.71 4.23
CA VAL A 238 -21.11 -20.54 4.89
C VAL A 238 -22.13 -21.48 4.24
N LYS A 239 -22.85 -22.28 5.06
CA LYS A 239 -23.94 -23.18 4.62
C LYS A 239 -25.03 -22.46 3.80
N THR A 240 -25.13 -21.15 3.98
CA THR A 240 -26.03 -20.24 3.27
C THR A 240 -25.19 -19.16 2.59
N GLN A 241 -25.39 -18.98 1.29
CA GLN A 241 -24.69 -17.95 0.52
C GLN A 241 -25.16 -16.55 0.97
N VAL A 242 -24.23 -15.76 1.52
CA VAL A 242 -24.49 -14.36 1.88
C VAL A 242 -24.24 -13.49 0.65
N THR A 243 -25.20 -12.62 0.32
CA THR A 243 -25.08 -11.67 -0.79
C THR A 243 -24.87 -10.24 -0.29
N ILE A 244 -24.38 -9.37 -1.17
CA ILE A 244 -24.20 -7.95 -0.83
C ILE A 244 -25.59 -7.27 -0.84
N SER A 245 -26.07 -6.85 0.33
CA SER A 245 -27.28 -6.03 0.44
C SER A 245 -27.00 -4.58 0.07
N ASN A 246 -25.94 -3.95 0.58
CA ASN A 246 -25.55 -2.61 0.14
C ASN A 246 -24.09 -2.30 0.48
N VAL A 247 -23.58 -1.21 -0.09
CA VAL A 247 -22.22 -0.69 0.15
C VAL A 247 -22.31 0.55 1.02
N SER A 248 -21.48 0.63 2.05
CA SER A 248 -21.44 1.80 2.92
C SER A 248 -21.02 3.05 2.15
N ASN A 249 -21.70 4.16 2.43
CA ASN A 249 -21.41 5.42 1.80
C ASN A 249 -20.14 6.12 2.34
N HIS A 250 -19.56 5.59 3.42
CA HIS A 250 -18.36 6.13 4.04
C HIS A 250 -17.14 5.26 3.69
N VAL A 251 -16.12 5.88 3.09
CA VAL A 251 -14.86 5.22 2.73
C VAL A 251 -13.72 5.90 3.48
N SER A 252 -13.00 5.14 4.31
CA SER A 252 -11.84 5.66 5.05
C SER A 252 -10.55 5.32 4.32
N ILE A 253 -9.64 6.27 4.18
CA ILE A 253 -8.28 6.01 3.65
C ILE A 253 -7.32 5.86 4.82
N LEU A 254 -6.52 4.80 4.84
CA LEU A 254 -5.52 4.60 5.89
C LEU A 254 -4.29 5.49 5.66
N PRO A 255 -3.70 6.09 6.72
CA PRO A 255 -2.58 7.00 6.62
C PRO A 255 -1.24 6.25 6.46
N THR A 256 -1.13 5.40 5.44
CA THR A 256 0.09 4.69 5.06
C THR A 256 0.64 5.20 3.73
N LYS A 257 1.84 4.74 3.34
CA LYS A 257 2.48 5.12 2.07
C LYS A 257 1.58 4.81 0.86
N THR A 258 0.91 3.67 0.87
CA THR A 258 0.07 3.19 -0.25
C THR A 258 -1.40 3.62 -0.16
N LYS A 259 -1.78 4.35 0.89
CA LYS A 259 -3.12 4.94 1.09
C LYS A 259 -4.29 4.00 0.71
N PRO A 260 -4.33 2.77 1.25
CA PRO A 260 -5.38 1.82 0.93
C PRO A 260 -6.74 2.31 1.46
N LYS A 261 -7.81 1.93 0.76
CA LYS A 261 -9.18 2.36 1.04
C LYS A 261 -9.91 1.27 1.83
N LYS A 262 -10.43 1.60 3.02
CA LYS A 262 -11.27 0.72 3.82
C LYS A 262 -12.71 0.81 3.31
N LEU A 263 -13.17 -0.28 2.73
CA LEU A 263 -14.53 -0.45 2.20
C LEU A 263 -15.36 -1.30 3.17
N VAL A 264 -16.65 -0.98 3.26
CA VAL A 264 -17.59 -1.69 4.15
C VAL A 264 -18.81 -2.11 3.33
N PHE A 265 -19.11 -3.40 3.36
CA PHE A 265 -20.27 -4.01 2.73
C PHE A 265 -21.21 -4.54 3.80
N HIS A 266 -22.51 -4.48 3.53
CA HIS A 266 -23.54 -5.04 4.38
C HIS A 266 -24.10 -6.30 3.70
N GLY A 267 -24.06 -7.43 4.42
CA GLY A 267 -24.56 -8.70 3.92
C GLY A 267 -26.08 -8.83 4.06
N SER A 268 -26.67 -9.77 3.30
CA SER A 268 -28.08 -10.16 3.43
C SER A 268 -28.42 -10.83 4.76
N ASP A 269 -27.40 -11.24 5.52
CA ASP A 269 -27.49 -11.73 6.89
C ASP A 269 -27.53 -10.61 7.95
N GLY A 270 -27.43 -9.35 7.53
CA GLY A 270 -27.36 -8.19 8.42
C GLY A 270 -25.98 -7.93 9.03
N GLN A 271 -24.98 -8.76 8.72
CA GLN A 271 -23.61 -8.58 9.20
C GLN A 271 -22.86 -7.56 8.34
N THR A 272 -21.91 -6.88 8.99
CA THR A 272 -21.00 -5.95 8.32
C THR A 272 -19.70 -6.67 7.95
N TYR A 273 -19.31 -6.54 6.69
CA TYR A 273 -18.11 -7.13 6.11
C TYR A 273 -17.17 -6.02 5.65
N THR A 274 -15.99 -5.97 6.25
CA THR A 274 -15.01 -4.91 5.99
C THR A 274 -13.87 -5.45 5.15
N TYR A 275 -13.44 -4.67 4.15
CA TYR A 275 -12.32 -5.00 3.29
C TYR A 275 -11.35 -3.84 3.19
N LEU A 276 -10.06 -4.17 3.18
CA LEU A 276 -9.00 -3.27 2.80
C LEU A 276 -8.78 -3.39 1.30
N PHE A 277 -9.06 -2.32 0.57
CA PHE A 277 -8.82 -2.24 -0.86
C PHE A 277 -7.45 -1.63 -1.13
N LYS A 278 -6.58 -2.44 -1.75
CA LYS A 278 -5.22 -2.07 -2.10
C LYS A 278 -5.08 -1.90 -3.61
N GLY A 279 -4.42 -0.82 -4.01
CA GLY A 279 -4.11 -0.49 -5.40
C GLY A 279 -2.61 -0.34 -5.60
N LEU A 280 -2.14 -0.60 -6.82
CA LEU A 280 -0.73 -0.61 -7.21
C LEU A 280 0.12 -1.67 -6.49
N GLU A 281 -0.52 -2.69 -5.92
CA GLU A 281 0.12 -3.84 -5.27
C GLU A 281 -0.39 -5.12 -5.94
N ASP A 282 0.51 -6.09 -6.18
CA ASP A 282 0.14 -7.43 -6.61
C ASP A 282 -0.19 -8.28 -5.37
N LEU A 283 -1.42 -8.78 -5.30
CA LEU A 283 -1.91 -9.59 -4.18
C LEU A 283 -1.99 -11.08 -4.49
N HIS A 284 -1.52 -11.54 -5.66
CA HIS A 284 -1.59 -12.96 -6.00
C HIS A 284 -0.72 -13.80 -5.06
N LEU A 285 0.45 -13.30 -4.64
CA LEU A 285 1.28 -14.03 -3.69
C LEU A 285 0.57 -14.19 -2.33
N ASP A 286 0.03 -13.10 -1.78
CA ASP A 286 -0.78 -13.13 -0.55
C ASP A 286 -1.93 -14.14 -0.64
N GLU A 287 -2.62 -14.17 -1.78
CA GLU A 287 -3.70 -15.12 -2.05
C GLU A 287 -3.22 -16.57 -1.97
N ARG A 288 -2.07 -16.89 -2.58
CA ARG A 288 -1.46 -18.23 -2.48
C ARG A 288 -1.05 -18.59 -1.06
N ILE A 289 -0.51 -17.64 -0.29
CA ILE A 289 -0.18 -17.89 1.12
C ILE A 289 -1.45 -18.22 1.92
N MET A 290 -2.55 -17.48 1.71
CA MET A 290 -3.82 -17.78 2.38
C MET A 290 -4.40 -19.15 1.98
N GLN A 291 -4.27 -19.54 0.70
CA GLN A 291 -4.63 -20.89 0.24
C GLN A 291 -3.79 -21.96 0.94
N PHE A 292 -2.48 -21.76 1.06
CA PHE A 292 -1.58 -22.68 1.77
C PHE A 292 -2.00 -22.87 3.23
N LEU A 293 -2.31 -21.78 3.95
CA LEU A 293 -2.78 -21.84 5.33
C LEU A 293 -4.12 -22.61 5.45
N SER A 294 -5.03 -22.44 4.48
CA SER A 294 -6.29 -23.20 4.41
C SER A 294 -6.05 -24.71 4.25
N ILE A 295 -5.11 -25.09 3.40
CA ILE A 295 -4.70 -26.50 3.22
C ILE A 295 -4.07 -27.04 4.51
N ALA A 296 -3.17 -26.28 5.14
CA ALA A 296 -2.54 -26.66 6.41
C ALA A 296 -3.59 -26.90 7.51
N ASN A 297 -4.59 -26.02 7.60
CA ASN A 297 -5.72 -26.20 8.53
C ASN A 297 -6.52 -27.47 8.24
N THR A 298 -6.74 -27.80 6.97
CA THR A 298 -7.44 -29.03 6.59
C THR A 298 -6.66 -30.27 7.03
N MET A 299 -5.33 -30.27 6.90
CA MET A 299 -4.46 -31.35 7.37
C MET A 299 -4.48 -31.47 8.90
N MET A 300 -4.39 -30.35 9.62
CA MET A 300 -4.44 -30.34 11.09
C MET A 300 -5.79 -30.79 11.63
N ALA A 301 -6.89 -30.50 10.93
CA ALA A 301 -8.24 -30.93 11.31
C ALA A 301 -8.45 -32.46 11.17
N GLN A 302 -7.76 -33.12 10.23
CA GLN A 302 -7.84 -34.58 10.06
C GLN A 302 -7.10 -35.36 11.16
N GLY A 303 -6.09 -34.74 11.78
CA GLY A 303 -5.29 -35.36 12.84
C GLY A 303 -5.81 -35.13 14.27
N SER A 304 -6.87 -34.33 14.44
CA SER A 304 -7.45 -34.03 15.76
C SER A 304 -8.58 -35.01 16.11
N ASP A 305 -8.50 -35.66 17.27
CA ASP A 305 -9.62 -36.41 17.87
C ASP A 305 -10.86 -35.52 18.02
N GLU A 306 -12.08 -36.09 18.02
CA GLU A 306 -13.37 -35.38 18.10
C GLU A 306 -13.48 -34.39 19.28
N SER A 307 -12.71 -34.60 20.34
CA SER A 307 -12.64 -33.72 21.54
C SER A 307 -11.65 -32.55 21.43
N SER A 308 -10.79 -32.57 20.40
CA SER A 308 -9.67 -31.62 20.18
C SER A 308 -9.81 -30.82 18.88
N HIS A 309 -10.97 -30.89 18.23
CA HIS A 309 -11.25 -30.16 17.00
C HIS A 309 -10.92 -28.66 17.15
N ASN A 310 -10.07 -28.17 16.25
CA ASN A 310 -9.60 -26.79 16.15
C ASN A 310 -8.56 -26.33 17.18
N LEU A 311 -7.88 -27.23 17.91
CA LEU A 311 -6.78 -26.82 18.79
C LEU A 311 -5.58 -26.24 18.00
N TYR A 312 -5.27 -26.85 16.87
CA TYR A 312 -4.21 -26.43 15.95
C TYR A 312 -4.84 -25.80 14.73
N ARG A 313 -4.79 -24.47 14.65
CA ARG A 313 -5.36 -23.69 13.55
C ARG A 313 -4.51 -22.46 13.28
N ALA A 314 -4.17 -22.26 12.02
CA ALA A 314 -3.64 -21.01 11.51
C ALA A 314 -4.80 -20.10 11.14
N ARG A 315 -4.92 -18.92 11.77
CA ARG A 315 -5.86 -17.91 11.30
C ARG A 315 -5.42 -17.44 9.91
N HIS A 316 -6.38 -17.38 8.99
CA HIS A 316 -6.18 -16.86 7.65
C HIS A 316 -7.37 -15.98 7.28
N TYR A 317 -7.17 -15.06 6.34
CA TYR A 317 -8.17 -14.14 5.84
C TYR A 317 -8.29 -14.30 4.33
N SER A 318 -9.39 -13.83 3.74
CA SER A 318 -9.60 -13.94 2.31
C SER A 318 -8.95 -12.77 1.57
N VAL A 319 -8.18 -13.09 0.53
CA VAL A 319 -7.55 -12.14 -0.39
C VAL A 319 -8.16 -12.37 -1.76
N ILE A 320 -8.63 -11.30 -2.41
CA ILE A 320 -9.31 -11.35 -3.70
C ILE A 320 -8.58 -10.41 -4.67
N PRO A 321 -7.65 -10.92 -5.49
CA PRO A 321 -7.05 -10.15 -6.58
C PRO A 321 -8.13 -9.72 -7.59
N LEU A 322 -8.13 -8.43 -7.96
CA LEU A 322 -9.04 -7.82 -8.94
C LEU A 322 -8.32 -7.44 -10.24
N GLY A 323 -7.12 -7.97 -10.45
CA GLY A 323 -6.22 -7.69 -11.56
C GLY A 323 -4.76 -7.81 -11.12
N PRO A 324 -3.81 -7.44 -11.99
CA PRO A 324 -2.37 -7.60 -11.70
C PRO A 324 -1.84 -6.65 -10.62
N ARG A 325 -2.58 -5.58 -10.30
CA ARG A 325 -2.10 -4.50 -9.40
C ARG A 325 -3.17 -3.96 -8.47
N SER A 326 -4.18 -4.76 -8.15
CA SER A 326 -5.24 -4.33 -7.23
C SER A 326 -5.96 -5.53 -6.66
N GLY A 327 -6.47 -5.40 -5.44
CA GLY A 327 -7.37 -6.39 -4.88
C GLY A 327 -7.88 -6.04 -3.49
N LEU A 328 -8.73 -6.91 -2.97
CA LEU A 328 -9.38 -6.78 -1.67
C LEU A 328 -8.75 -7.75 -0.68
N ILE A 329 -8.51 -7.26 0.53
CA ILE A 329 -8.07 -8.06 1.68
C ILE A 329 -9.15 -7.97 2.73
N SER A 330 -9.61 -9.10 3.25
CA SER A 330 -10.63 -9.10 4.31
C SER A 330 -10.06 -8.50 5.59
N TRP A 331 -10.84 -7.63 6.24
CA TRP A 331 -10.44 -7.02 7.49
C TRP A 331 -10.75 -7.95 8.66
N VAL A 332 -9.78 -8.12 9.56
CA VAL A 332 -9.93 -8.96 10.75
C VAL A 332 -10.25 -8.08 11.95
N ASP A 333 -11.51 -8.05 12.35
CA ASP A 333 -11.98 -7.30 13.53
C ASP A 333 -11.58 -8.00 14.84
N GLY A 334 -11.61 -7.24 15.95
CA GLY A 334 -11.36 -7.76 17.29
C GLY A 334 -9.89 -8.06 17.62
N THR A 335 -8.96 -7.71 16.72
CA THR A 335 -7.52 -7.93 16.91
C THR A 335 -6.82 -6.65 17.33
N THR A 336 -5.75 -6.79 18.14
CA THR A 336 -4.91 -5.68 18.58
C THR A 336 -3.47 -5.94 18.17
N PRO A 337 -2.81 -5.03 17.41
CA PRO A 337 -1.38 -5.13 17.13
C PRO A 337 -0.57 -5.12 18.42
N VAL A 338 0.43 -5.99 18.54
CA VAL A 338 1.28 -6.07 19.75
C VAL A 338 1.98 -4.74 20.02
N PHE A 339 2.34 -3.99 18.96
CA PHE A 339 2.96 -2.67 19.09
C PHE A 339 2.07 -1.67 19.84
N ALA A 340 0.74 -1.79 19.69
CA ALA A 340 -0.20 -0.91 20.38
C ALA A 340 -0.11 -1.07 21.91
N LEU A 341 0.17 -2.27 22.41
CA LEU A 341 0.36 -2.53 23.84
C LEU A 341 1.61 -1.83 24.37
N TYR A 342 2.72 -1.96 23.65
CA TYR A 342 3.98 -1.29 23.98
C TYR A 342 3.82 0.24 23.96
N LYS A 343 3.21 0.78 22.90
CA LYS A 343 2.95 2.23 22.76
C LYS A 343 2.09 2.78 23.89
N ARG A 344 1.01 2.07 24.28
CA ARG A 344 0.16 2.45 25.42
C ARG A 344 0.95 2.44 26.74
N TRP A 345 1.83 1.46 26.94
CA TRP A 345 2.70 1.43 28.11
C TRP A 345 3.64 2.65 28.15
N GLN A 346 4.31 2.98 27.05
CA GLN A 346 5.18 4.16 26.98
C GLN A 346 4.44 5.46 27.30
N GLN A 347 3.22 5.62 26.78
CA GLN A 347 2.36 6.77 27.08
C GLN A 347 2.03 6.88 28.58
N ARG A 348 1.75 5.74 29.24
CA ARG A 348 1.48 5.70 30.69
C ARG A 348 2.72 6.07 31.51
N GLU A 349 3.90 5.58 31.13
CA GLU A 349 5.15 5.92 31.83
C GLU A 349 5.53 7.39 31.65
N ALA A 350 5.38 7.94 30.44
CA ALA A 350 5.59 9.36 30.18
C ALA A 350 4.63 10.23 31.02
N ALA A 351 3.36 9.84 31.14
CA ALA A 351 2.39 10.53 31.98
C ALA A 351 2.79 10.50 33.47
N LYS A 352 3.25 9.35 33.99
CA LYS A 352 3.75 9.24 35.38
C LYS A 352 4.97 10.11 35.63
N ALA A 353 5.91 10.17 34.68
CA ALA A 353 7.10 11.00 34.77
C ALA A 353 6.74 12.50 34.81
N ASN A 354 5.80 12.93 33.96
CA ASN A 354 5.31 14.32 33.94
C ASN A 354 4.66 14.72 35.27
N ILE A 355 3.87 13.83 35.89
CA ILE A 355 3.28 14.07 37.21
C ILE A 355 4.34 14.26 38.29
N ARG A 356 5.47 13.53 38.22
CA ARG A 356 6.56 13.63 39.20
C ARG A 356 7.47 14.85 38.98
N SER A 357 7.60 15.30 37.74
CA SER A 357 8.62 16.30 37.34
C SER A 357 8.10 17.75 37.32
N ASN A 358 6.79 17.98 37.44
CA ASN A 358 6.16 19.33 37.38
C ASN A 358 6.62 20.18 36.17
N SER A 359 7.10 19.50 35.12
CA SER A 359 7.69 20.09 33.91
C SER A 359 6.80 19.84 32.70
N ASN A 360 6.91 20.73 31.71
CA ASN A 360 6.04 20.88 30.53
C ASN A 360 5.37 19.58 30.00
N PRO A 361 4.06 19.62 29.68
CA PRO A 361 3.25 18.45 29.31
C PRO A 361 3.53 17.88 27.90
N ASN A 362 4.67 18.19 27.28
CA ASN A 362 4.91 17.96 25.84
C ASN A 362 6.12 17.07 25.53
N ILE A 363 6.62 16.27 26.49
CA ILE A 363 7.55 15.18 26.14
C ILE A 363 6.73 14.09 25.44
N GLY A 364 6.63 14.21 24.12
CA GLY A 364 6.04 13.18 23.27
C GLY A 364 6.77 11.86 23.44
N VAL A 365 6.04 10.75 23.28
CA VAL A 365 6.65 9.41 23.30
C VAL A 365 7.66 9.30 22.17
N LEU A 366 8.90 8.98 22.52
CA LEU A 366 10.00 8.80 21.56
C LEU A 366 9.69 7.63 20.62
N ARG A 367 10.10 7.78 19.36
CA ARG A 367 9.99 6.71 18.37
C ARG A 367 11.00 5.58 18.69
N PRO A 368 10.73 4.33 18.29
CA PRO A 368 11.66 3.22 18.49
C PRO A 368 13.07 3.51 17.99
N SER A 369 13.20 4.14 16.81
CA SER A 369 14.50 4.53 16.26
C SER A 369 15.23 5.54 17.15
N GLU A 370 14.51 6.52 17.71
CA GLU A 370 15.11 7.53 18.60
C GLU A 370 15.59 6.89 19.90
N LEU A 371 14.81 6.00 20.51
CA LEU A 371 15.21 5.25 21.71
C LEU A 371 16.47 4.43 21.48
N PHE A 372 16.54 3.73 20.34
CA PHE A 372 17.70 2.93 19.97
C PHE A 372 18.95 3.80 19.77
N TYR A 373 18.87 4.84 18.94
CA TYR A 373 20.04 5.70 18.65
C TYR A 373 20.49 6.52 19.86
N ASN A 374 19.58 6.93 20.75
CA ASN A 374 19.93 7.64 21.98
C ASN A 374 20.83 6.81 22.91
N LYS A 375 20.67 5.48 22.94
CA LYS A 375 21.55 4.56 23.68
C LYS A 375 22.78 4.15 22.89
N LEU A 376 22.63 3.95 21.58
CA LEU A 376 23.71 3.48 20.73
C LEU A 376 24.82 4.54 20.54
N ASN A 377 24.44 5.79 20.26
CA ASN A 377 25.40 6.84 19.87
C ASN A 377 26.47 7.11 20.95
N PRO A 378 26.14 7.23 22.25
CA PRO A 378 27.14 7.40 23.30
C PRO A 378 28.12 6.22 23.38
N LEU A 379 27.62 4.98 23.27
CA LEU A 379 28.45 3.77 23.36
C LEU A 379 29.37 3.61 22.15
N LEU A 380 28.91 3.99 20.95
CA LEU A 380 29.75 4.02 19.74
C LEU A 380 30.88 5.04 19.84
N GLN A 381 30.59 6.22 20.43
CA GLN A 381 31.59 7.26 20.67
C GLN A 381 32.65 6.81 21.68
N GLU A 382 32.23 6.18 22.78
CA GLU A 382 33.12 5.64 23.81
C GLU A 382 34.08 4.57 23.25
N HIS A 383 33.60 3.74 22.33
CA HIS A 383 34.41 2.72 21.65
C HIS A 383 35.23 3.24 20.47
N GLY A 384 35.17 4.54 20.16
CA GLY A 384 35.98 5.17 19.13
C GLY A 384 35.63 4.75 17.69
N VAL A 385 34.38 4.40 17.42
CA VAL A 385 33.93 4.04 16.07
C VAL A 385 33.99 5.27 15.15
N LYS A 386 34.77 5.16 14.07
CA LYS A 386 35.08 6.29 13.17
C LYS A 386 33.89 6.71 12.30
N ASN A 387 33.06 5.76 11.88
CA ASN A 387 31.90 6.03 11.05
C ASN A 387 30.61 5.47 11.69
N PRO A 388 29.88 6.27 12.49
CA PRO A 388 28.66 5.82 13.15
C PRO A 388 27.51 5.51 12.17
N GLU A 389 27.58 5.99 10.93
CA GLU A 389 26.53 5.74 9.91
C GLU A 389 26.66 4.36 9.25
N ASN A 390 27.87 3.77 9.24
CA ASN A 390 28.08 2.46 8.64
C ASN A 390 27.72 1.34 9.62
N ARG A 391 26.51 0.78 9.49
CA ARG A 391 26.02 -0.31 10.35
C ARG A 391 26.90 -1.56 10.36
N LYS A 392 27.60 -1.84 9.27
CA LYS A 392 28.49 -3.01 9.17
C LYS A 392 29.71 -2.91 10.10
N GLU A 393 30.07 -1.69 10.52
CA GLU A 393 31.20 -1.43 11.41
C GLU A 393 30.81 -1.47 12.89
N TRP A 394 29.52 -1.65 13.21
CA TRP A 394 29.05 -1.62 14.60
C TRP A 394 29.49 -2.86 15.40
N PRO A 395 30.18 -2.69 16.55
CA PRO A 395 30.59 -3.81 17.39
C PRO A 395 29.40 -4.59 17.95
N LEU A 396 29.41 -5.91 17.78
CA LEU A 396 28.35 -6.79 18.30
C LEU A 396 28.16 -6.68 19.82
N ALA A 397 29.25 -6.44 20.57
CA ALA A 397 29.20 -6.26 22.02
C ALA A 397 28.32 -5.06 22.43
N ILE A 398 28.46 -3.93 21.71
CA ILE A 398 27.66 -2.72 21.95
C ILE A 398 26.19 -2.99 21.62
N LEU A 399 25.90 -3.66 20.50
CA LEU A 399 24.52 -3.99 20.13
C LEU A 399 23.84 -4.88 21.18
N LYS A 400 24.57 -5.87 21.72
CA LYS A 400 24.09 -6.71 22.83
C LYS A 400 23.85 -5.91 24.10
N GLN A 401 24.72 -4.96 24.41
CA GLN A 401 24.57 -4.08 25.56
C GLN A 401 23.31 -3.20 25.42
N VAL A 402 23.15 -2.51 24.29
CA VAL A 402 21.97 -1.67 24.00
C VAL A 402 20.67 -2.49 24.14
N LEU A 403 20.65 -3.70 23.58
CA LEU A 403 19.49 -4.59 23.70
C LEU A 403 19.20 -4.94 25.16
N THR A 404 20.22 -5.31 25.94
CA THR A 404 20.06 -5.69 27.34
C THR A 404 19.53 -4.52 28.19
N GLU A 405 20.02 -3.32 27.95
CA GLU A 405 19.53 -2.11 28.62
C GLU A 405 18.06 -1.82 28.28
N LEU A 406 17.69 -1.88 27.00
CA LEU A 406 16.30 -1.66 26.56
C LEU A 406 15.34 -2.72 27.11
N MET A 407 15.79 -3.98 27.20
CA MET A 407 15.03 -5.06 27.82
C MET A 407 14.83 -4.84 29.31
N ALA A 408 15.81 -4.29 30.02
CA ALA A 408 15.69 -4.00 31.45
C ALA A 408 14.72 -2.85 31.74
N GLU A 409 14.56 -1.90 30.81
CA GLU A 409 13.63 -0.79 30.93
C GLU A 409 12.17 -1.19 30.66
N THR A 410 11.95 -2.26 29.90
CA THR A 410 10.60 -2.67 29.47
C THR A 410 10.11 -3.88 30.28
N PRO A 411 8.89 -3.82 30.88
CA PRO A 411 8.32 -4.97 31.56
C PRO A 411 8.13 -6.18 30.62
N ASN A 412 8.46 -7.37 31.09
CA ASN A 412 8.33 -8.62 30.33
C ASN A 412 6.91 -9.23 30.38
N ASP A 413 5.97 -8.61 31.10
CA ASP A 413 4.64 -9.15 31.38
C ASP A 413 3.50 -8.34 30.74
N LEU A 414 3.82 -7.43 29.81
CA LEU A 414 2.83 -6.55 29.17
C LEU A 414 1.69 -7.34 28.52
N LEU A 415 2.00 -8.32 27.66
CA LEU A 415 0.99 -9.13 27.00
C LEU A 415 0.24 -10.04 27.99
N ALA A 416 0.97 -10.70 28.89
CA ALA A 416 0.38 -11.61 29.87
C ALA A 416 -0.64 -10.92 30.79
N LYS A 417 -0.33 -9.69 31.23
CA LYS A 417 -1.25 -8.86 32.02
C LYS A 417 -2.48 -8.43 31.22
N GLU A 418 -2.31 -8.05 29.95
CA GLU A 418 -3.45 -7.67 29.11
C GLU A 418 -4.39 -8.86 28.88
N LEU A 419 -3.86 -10.07 28.63
CA LEU A 419 -4.69 -11.28 28.55
C LEU A 419 -5.43 -11.59 29.86
N TRP A 420 -4.77 -11.40 31.01
CA TRP A 420 -5.41 -11.54 32.32
C TRP A 420 -6.54 -10.53 32.51
N CYS A 421 -6.30 -9.24 32.23
CA CYS A 421 -7.28 -8.18 32.39
C CYS A 421 -8.51 -8.30 31.47
N HIS A 422 -8.36 -8.95 30.31
CA HIS A 422 -9.49 -9.24 29.40
C HIS A 422 -10.28 -10.49 29.79
N SER A 423 -9.74 -11.33 30.67
CA SER A 423 -10.40 -12.55 31.12
C SER A 423 -11.40 -12.28 32.24
N ILE A 424 -12.59 -12.88 32.16
CA ILE A 424 -13.63 -12.71 33.19
C ILE A 424 -13.36 -13.63 34.39
N SER A 425 -12.68 -14.76 34.16
CA SER A 425 -12.36 -15.75 35.19
C SER A 425 -10.99 -16.40 34.97
N ALA A 426 -10.44 -17.02 36.02
CA ALA A 426 -9.18 -17.75 35.94
C ALA A 426 -9.23 -18.93 34.95
N GLY A 427 -10.39 -19.58 34.82
CA GLY A 427 -10.59 -20.67 33.85
C GLY A 427 -10.55 -20.17 32.40
N GLU A 428 -11.16 -19.01 32.13
CA GLU A 428 -11.09 -18.37 30.83
C GLU A 428 -9.68 -17.91 30.49
N TRP A 429 -8.98 -17.30 31.45
CA TRP A 429 -7.58 -16.92 31.29
C TRP A 429 -6.70 -18.11 30.91
N TRP A 430 -6.85 -19.23 31.62
CA TRP A 430 -6.10 -20.45 31.30
C TRP A 430 -6.37 -20.94 29.87
N ARG A 431 -7.62 -20.88 29.42
CA ARG A 431 -8.02 -21.21 28.05
C ARG A 431 -7.36 -20.26 27.03
N ILE A 432 -7.40 -18.95 27.27
CA ILE A 432 -6.81 -17.93 26.39
C ILE A 432 -5.29 -18.12 26.26
N VAL A 433 -4.58 -18.31 27.39
CA VAL A 433 -3.12 -18.53 27.40
C VAL A 433 -2.75 -19.82 26.65
N ARG A 434 -3.56 -20.87 26.84
CA ARG A 434 -3.40 -22.14 26.12
C ARG A 434 -3.59 -21.97 24.61
N ASN A 435 -4.64 -21.27 24.19
CA ASN A 435 -4.90 -20.95 22.78
C ASN A 435 -3.78 -20.13 22.15
N TYR A 436 -3.29 -19.10 22.86
CA TYR A 436 -2.14 -18.30 22.43
C TYR A 436 -0.91 -19.16 22.18
N SER A 437 -0.60 -20.07 23.10
CA SER A 437 0.55 -20.97 22.98
C SER A 437 0.46 -21.85 21.74
N TYR A 438 -0.71 -22.43 21.45
CA TYR A 438 -0.90 -23.24 20.25
C TYR A 438 -0.88 -22.43 18.96
N SER A 439 -1.56 -21.28 18.95
CA SER A 439 -1.62 -20.40 17.79
C SER A 439 -0.24 -19.90 17.38
N VAL A 440 0.57 -19.45 18.35
CA VAL A 440 1.97 -19.06 18.12
C VAL A 440 2.80 -20.24 17.60
N ALA A 441 2.64 -21.44 18.17
CA ALA A 441 3.39 -22.61 17.73
C ALA A 441 3.09 -22.99 16.27
N VAL A 442 1.80 -22.97 15.89
CA VAL A 442 1.35 -23.24 14.52
C VAL A 442 1.92 -22.18 13.57
N MET A 443 1.71 -20.89 13.86
CA MET A 443 2.17 -19.81 12.99
C MET A 443 3.70 -19.73 12.90
N SER A 444 4.42 -20.07 13.97
CA SER A 444 5.89 -20.12 13.96
C SER A 444 6.41 -21.25 13.07
N THR A 445 5.78 -22.44 13.15
CA THR A 445 6.18 -23.59 12.34
C THR A 445 5.88 -23.36 10.86
N LEU A 446 4.67 -22.89 10.55
CA LEU A 446 4.29 -22.57 9.16
C LEU A 446 5.12 -21.40 8.63
N GLY A 447 5.39 -20.39 9.45
CA GLY A 447 6.26 -19.27 9.09
C GLY A 447 7.68 -19.71 8.77
N TYR A 448 8.25 -20.65 9.52
CA TYR A 448 9.55 -21.24 9.21
C TYR A 448 9.55 -22.00 7.88
N ILE A 449 8.51 -22.81 7.61
CA ILE A 449 8.40 -23.59 6.36
C ILE A 449 8.27 -22.68 5.14
N ILE A 450 7.45 -21.64 5.23
CA ILE A 450 7.19 -20.70 4.13
C ILE A 450 8.34 -19.70 3.94
N GLY A 451 9.10 -19.41 5.01
CA GLY A 451 10.07 -18.32 5.03
C GLY A 451 9.41 -16.95 5.23
N LEU A 452 8.36 -16.86 6.06
CA LEU A 452 7.66 -15.60 6.33
C LEU A 452 8.59 -14.56 7.01
N GLY A 453 8.84 -13.46 6.32
CA GLY A 453 9.57 -12.28 6.83
C GLY A 453 8.68 -11.22 7.46
N ASP A 454 9.25 -10.06 7.81
CA ASP A 454 8.53 -8.86 8.27
C ASP A 454 7.63 -9.03 9.52
N ARG A 455 8.15 -9.71 10.55
CA ARG A 455 7.46 -10.02 11.82
C ARG A 455 7.47 -8.85 12.81
N HIS A 456 7.39 -7.60 12.35
CA HIS A 456 7.35 -6.44 13.23
C HIS A 456 6.03 -6.38 14.03
N LEU A 457 6.04 -5.68 15.17
CA LEU A 457 4.92 -5.70 16.13
C LEU A 457 3.60 -5.07 15.62
N ASP A 458 3.63 -4.35 14.48
CA ASP A 458 2.40 -3.90 13.78
C ASP A 458 1.76 -5.00 12.89
N ASN A 459 2.53 -6.01 12.47
CA ASN A 459 2.06 -7.13 11.62
C ASN A 459 1.72 -8.38 12.43
N VAL A 460 2.06 -8.40 13.73
CA VAL A 460 1.66 -9.45 14.66
C VAL A 460 0.50 -8.91 15.49
N LEU A 461 -0.70 -9.42 15.23
CA LEU A 461 -1.91 -9.04 15.93
C LEU A 461 -2.31 -10.15 16.89
N VAL A 462 -3.00 -9.79 17.97
CA VAL A 462 -3.52 -10.75 18.94
C VAL A 462 -4.98 -10.44 19.20
N ASP A 463 -5.84 -11.45 19.15
CA ASP A 463 -7.21 -11.37 19.64
C ASP A 463 -7.20 -11.62 21.16
N LEU A 464 -7.35 -10.55 21.94
CA LEU A 464 -7.30 -10.61 23.40
C LEU A 464 -8.46 -11.40 24.03
N THR A 465 -9.51 -11.70 23.25
CA THR A 465 -10.68 -12.46 23.71
C THR A 465 -10.48 -13.97 23.55
N SER A 466 -9.82 -14.38 22.47
CA SER A 466 -9.60 -15.81 22.15
C SER A 466 -8.19 -16.31 22.46
N GLY A 467 -7.21 -15.41 22.48
CA GLY A 467 -5.78 -15.71 22.57
C GLY A 467 -5.12 -15.99 21.22
N GLU A 468 -5.86 -16.06 20.12
CA GLU A 468 -5.29 -16.39 18.80
C GLU A 468 -4.45 -15.23 18.22
N VAL A 469 -3.42 -15.60 17.44
CA VAL A 469 -2.46 -14.70 16.76
C VAL A 469 -2.72 -14.70 15.26
#